data_AF-A0A933RFU0-F1
#
_entry.id   AF-A0A933RFU0-F1
#
_cell.length_a   1.000
_cell.length_b   1.000
_cell.length_c   1.000
_cell.angle_alpha   90.00
_cell.angle_beta   90.00
_cell.angle_gamma   90.00
#
_symmetry.space_group_name_H-M   'P 1'
#
loop_
_entity.id
_entity.type
_entity.pdbx_description
1 polymer ?
#
loop_
_entity_poly.entity_id
_entity_poly.type
_entity_poly.pdbx_seq_one_letter_code
_entity_poly.pdbx_strand_id
1 'polypeptide(L)'
;MAAGTHQEAVEAILAAARAQHALLLGQVSPGLQASLPVDATGITHAIARIAEATGRGDEVAAELAARHRANPAVLHGRVFGRAPLSTGTVLAAFVEGARVRADVLLELAEAAGGTELGEEVRALLVAAPPPVDAGVPGAADALRATYAAQERAAVRIAAALDAR
;
A
#
# COMPACT_ATOMS: atom_id res chain seq x y z
N MET A 1 -28.67 -1.98 -7.53
CA MET A 1 -27.38 -2.18 -8.21
C MET A 1 -26.92 -3.56 -7.81
N ALA A 2 -26.66 -4.47 -8.76
CA ALA A 2 -26.15 -5.79 -8.43
C ALA A 2 -24.87 -5.63 -7.60
N ALA A 3 -24.78 -6.32 -6.46
CA ALA A 3 -23.60 -6.27 -5.62
C ALA A 3 -22.45 -6.93 -6.38
N GLY A 4 -21.53 -6.12 -6.92
CA GLY A 4 -20.29 -6.62 -7.51
C GLY A 4 -19.45 -7.36 -6.48
N THR A 5 -18.56 -8.23 -6.94
CA THR A 5 -17.70 -9.04 -6.06
C THR A 5 -16.72 -8.17 -5.28
N HIS A 6 -16.19 -8.67 -4.17
CA HIS A 6 -15.11 -8.03 -3.43
C HIS A 6 -13.89 -7.82 -4.32
N GLN A 7 -13.56 -8.81 -5.16
CA GLN A 7 -12.49 -8.71 -6.14
C GLN A 7 -12.72 -7.54 -7.12
N GLU A 8 -13.89 -7.47 -7.75
CA GLU A 8 -14.24 -6.38 -8.68
C GLU A 8 -14.17 -5.01 -8.01
N ALA A 9 -14.63 -4.91 -6.76
CA ALA A 9 -14.58 -3.66 -5.99
C ALA A 9 -13.13 -3.23 -5.72
N VAL A 10 -12.25 -4.15 -5.33
CA VAL A 10 -10.83 -3.85 -5.07
C VAL A 10 -10.11 -3.50 -6.38
N GLU A 11 -10.33 -4.23 -7.46
CA GLU A 11 -9.75 -3.92 -8.77
C GLU A 11 -10.18 -2.54 -9.27
N ALA A 12 -11.45 -2.18 -9.09
CA ALA A 12 -11.96 -0.85 -9.43
C ALA A 12 -11.29 0.27 -8.61
N ILE A 13 -11.11 0.06 -7.29
CA ILE A 13 -10.38 1.00 -6.42
C ILE A 13 -8.95 1.22 -6.92
N LEU A 14 -8.24 0.13 -7.22
CA LEU A 14 -6.85 0.19 -7.69
C LEU A 14 -6.74 0.85 -9.07
N ALA A 15 -7.66 0.53 -9.99
CA ALA A 15 -7.71 1.14 -11.31
C ALA A 15 -7.99 2.65 -11.24
N ALA A 16 -8.96 3.06 -10.42
CA ALA A 16 -9.31 4.47 -10.22
C ALA A 16 -8.13 5.26 -9.61
N ALA A 17 -7.47 4.71 -8.58
CA ALA A 17 -6.30 5.34 -7.98
C ALA A 17 -5.16 5.48 -8.98
N ARG A 18 -4.87 4.45 -9.79
CA ARG A 18 -3.82 4.51 -10.82
C ARG A 18 -4.13 5.57 -11.88
N ALA A 19 -5.38 5.67 -12.32
CA ALA A 19 -5.80 6.71 -13.27
C ALA A 19 -5.63 8.12 -12.68
N GLN A 20 -6.06 8.32 -11.43
CA GLN A 20 -5.89 9.59 -10.72
C GLN A 20 -4.41 9.94 -10.52
N HIS A 21 -3.58 8.98 -10.11
CA HIS A 21 -2.15 9.18 -9.94
C HIS A 21 -1.47 9.59 -11.24
N ALA A 22 -1.79 8.94 -12.37
CA ALA A 22 -1.26 9.29 -13.68
C ALA A 22 -1.63 10.73 -14.10
N LEU A 23 -2.87 11.14 -13.85
CA LEU A 23 -3.32 12.51 -14.10
C LEU A 23 -2.55 13.53 -13.25
N LEU A 24 -2.38 13.26 -11.96
CA LEU A 24 -1.66 14.15 -11.03
C LEU A 24 -0.17 14.23 -11.36
N LEU A 25 0.48 13.10 -11.67
CA LEU A 25 1.88 13.08 -12.08
C LEU A 25 2.12 13.92 -13.35
N GLY A 26 1.18 13.90 -14.31
CA GLY A 26 1.25 14.73 -15.51
C GLY A 26 1.21 16.25 -15.24
N GLN A 27 0.82 16.67 -14.03
CA GLN A 27 0.71 18.08 -13.63
C GLN A 27 1.91 18.58 -12.82
N VAL A 28 2.84 17.70 -12.43
CA VAL A 28 4.00 18.08 -11.60
C VAL A 28 5.29 18.09 -12.41
N SER A 29 6.30 18.82 -11.90
CA SER A 29 7.60 18.95 -12.58
C SER A 29 8.33 17.60 -12.70
N PRO A 30 9.19 17.38 -13.72
CA PRO A 30 9.92 16.12 -13.88
C PRO A 30 10.75 15.71 -12.66
N GLY A 31 11.33 16.68 -11.96
CA GLY A 31 12.06 16.42 -10.72
C GLY A 31 11.17 15.91 -9.59
N LEU A 32 9.93 16.42 -9.49
CA LEU A 32 8.95 15.93 -8.52
C LEU A 32 8.40 14.55 -8.92
N GLN A 33 8.14 14.31 -10.21
CA GLN A 33 7.76 12.99 -10.72
C GLN A 33 8.81 11.92 -10.36
N ALA A 34 10.10 12.23 -10.55
CA ALA A 34 11.19 11.32 -10.21
C ALA A 34 11.26 10.97 -8.70
N SER A 35 10.74 11.84 -7.84
CA SER A 35 10.69 11.62 -6.39
C SER A 35 9.44 10.88 -5.90
N LEU A 36 8.46 10.63 -6.79
CA LEU A 36 7.18 9.98 -6.49
C LEU A 36 7.04 8.68 -7.30
N PRO A 37 7.82 7.62 -6.98
CA PRO A 37 7.87 6.43 -7.82
C PRO A 37 6.60 5.56 -7.74
N VAL A 38 5.77 5.77 -6.73
CA VAL A 38 4.57 4.97 -6.40
C VAL A 38 3.47 5.86 -5.84
N ASP A 39 2.23 5.38 -5.94
CA ASP A 39 1.08 5.91 -5.20
C ASP A 39 0.64 4.89 -4.14
N ALA A 40 0.37 5.37 -2.93
CA ALA A 40 -0.12 4.55 -1.84
C ALA A 40 -1.63 4.61 -1.66
N THR A 41 -2.32 5.57 -2.29
CA THR A 41 -3.76 5.78 -2.10
C THR A 41 -4.57 4.55 -2.51
N GLY A 42 -4.27 3.96 -3.68
CA GLY A 42 -4.97 2.77 -4.16
C GLY A 42 -4.91 1.60 -3.17
N ILE A 43 -3.71 1.22 -2.75
CA ILE A 43 -3.52 0.10 -1.82
C ILE A 43 -4.10 0.40 -0.43
N THR A 44 -4.03 1.64 0.06
CA THR A 44 -4.65 2.04 1.32
C THR A 44 -6.17 1.89 1.27
N HIS A 45 -6.83 2.33 0.20
CA HIS A 45 -8.27 2.17 0.04
C HIS A 45 -8.68 0.70 -0.14
N ALA A 46 -7.86 -0.09 -0.85
CA ALA A 46 -8.09 -1.53 -0.98
C ALA A 46 -8.04 -2.24 0.38
N ILE A 47 -7.03 -1.94 1.21
CA ILE A 47 -6.91 -2.46 2.58
C ILE A 47 -8.13 -2.08 3.42
N ALA A 48 -8.58 -0.82 3.37
CA ALA A 48 -9.77 -0.39 4.10
C ALA A 48 -11.02 -1.18 3.66
N ARG A 49 -11.22 -1.36 2.34
CA ARG A 49 -12.34 -2.12 1.80
C ARG A 49 -12.33 -3.59 2.21
N ILE A 50 -11.16 -4.21 2.28
CA ILE A 50 -10.98 -5.59 2.75
C ILE A 50 -11.23 -5.67 4.27
N ALA A 51 -10.67 -4.74 5.04
CA ALA A 51 -10.86 -4.69 6.48
C ALA A 51 -12.35 -4.57 6.86
N GLU A 52 -13.10 -3.71 6.16
CA GLU A 52 -14.56 -3.62 6.28
C GLU A 52 -15.26 -4.95 6.01
N ALA A 53 -14.87 -5.66 4.94
CA ALA A 53 -15.44 -6.96 4.60
C ALA A 53 -15.14 -8.04 5.66
N THR A 54 -14.03 -7.92 6.38
CA THR A 54 -13.69 -8.80 7.50
C THR A 54 -14.23 -8.33 8.85
N GLY A 55 -14.97 -7.21 8.92
CA GLY A 55 -15.47 -6.64 10.18
C GLY A 55 -14.39 -6.00 11.07
N ARG A 56 -13.23 -5.65 10.50
CA ARG A 56 -12.04 -5.13 11.19
C ARG A 56 -11.68 -3.69 10.79
N GLY A 57 -12.60 -2.96 10.14
CA GLY A 57 -12.33 -1.63 9.58
C GLY A 57 -11.71 -0.64 10.58
N ASP A 58 -12.36 -0.43 11.72
CA ASP A 58 -11.91 0.51 12.74
C ASP A 58 -10.59 0.08 13.41
N GLU A 59 -10.43 -1.22 13.65
CA GLU A 59 -9.22 -1.82 14.22
C GLU A 59 -8.01 -1.57 13.30
N VAL A 60 -8.14 -1.93 12.03
CA VAL A 60 -7.09 -1.76 11.02
C VAL A 60 -6.78 -0.29 10.78
N ALA A 61 -7.78 0.59 10.78
CA ALA A 61 -7.57 2.03 10.66
C ALA A 61 -6.75 2.60 11.83
N ALA A 62 -7.10 2.21 13.07
CA ALA A 62 -6.38 2.63 14.27
C ALA A 62 -4.94 2.10 14.28
N GLU A 63 -4.76 0.86 13.84
CA GLU A 63 -3.46 0.21 13.78
C GLU A 63 -2.53 0.84 12.73
N LEU A 64 -3.03 1.06 11.51
CA LEU A 64 -2.29 1.77 10.47
C LEU A 64 -1.86 3.15 10.97
N ALA A 65 -2.77 3.90 11.60
CA ALA A 65 -2.45 5.20 12.18
C ALA A 65 -1.36 5.09 13.25
N ALA A 66 -1.42 4.08 14.12
CA ALA A 66 -0.43 3.85 15.16
C ALA A 66 0.95 3.49 14.61
N ARG A 67 1.02 2.56 13.64
CA ARG A 67 2.25 2.08 12.99
C ARG A 67 2.90 3.18 12.13
N HIS A 68 2.10 4.02 11.45
CA HIS A 68 2.62 5.15 10.68
C HIS A 68 3.19 6.30 11.53
N ARG A 69 3.04 6.30 12.86
CA ARG A 69 3.59 7.38 13.71
C ARG A 69 5.10 7.54 13.61
N ALA A 70 5.83 6.47 13.31
CA ALA A 70 7.28 6.46 13.12
C ALA A 70 7.71 6.71 11.66
N ASN A 71 6.75 6.90 10.75
CA ASN A 71 7.06 7.11 9.34
C ASN A 71 7.88 8.40 9.13
N PRO A 72 8.97 8.38 8.34
CA PRO A 72 9.82 9.53 8.09
C PRO A 72 9.08 10.82 7.68
N ALA A 73 8.05 10.74 6.84
CA ALA A 73 7.28 11.92 6.44
C ALA A 73 6.45 12.49 7.61
N VAL A 74 5.89 11.62 8.45
CA VAL A 74 5.13 12.02 9.65
C VAL A 74 6.07 12.64 10.69
N LEU A 75 7.24 12.06 10.91
CA LEU A 75 8.26 12.60 11.81
C LEU A 75 8.76 13.97 11.32
N HIS A 76 9.04 14.10 10.03
CA HIS A 76 9.45 15.38 9.43
C HIS A 76 8.40 16.47 9.65
N GLY A 77 7.12 16.18 9.40
CA GLY A 77 6.04 17.15 9.62
C GLY A 77 5.92 17.58 11.09
N ARG A 78 6.20 16.69 12.05
CA ARG A 78 6.18 17.01 13.48
C ARG A 78 7.36 17.89 13.91
N VAL A 79 8.55 17.64 13.38
CA VAL A 79 9.77 18.35 13.81
C VAL A 79 9.97 19.65 13.03
N PHE A 80 9.70 19.64 11.72
CA PHE A 80 10.04 20.72 10.80
C PHE A 80 8.80 21.39 10.19
N GLY A 81 7.58 21.01 10.58
CA GLY A 81 6.33 21.61 10.12
C GLY A 81 6.14 21.46 8.60
N ARG A 82 5.97 22.58 7.90
CA ARG A 82 5.75 22.64 6.44
C ARG A 82 7.04 22.69 5.62
N ALA A 83 8.21 22.46 6.23
CA ALA A 83 9.46 22.41 5.48
C ALA A 83 9.40 21.33 4.39
N PRO A 84 9.91 21.58 3.17
CA PRO A 84 9.93 20.57 2.12
C PRO A 84 10.67 19.29 2.54
N LEU A 85 10.18 18.13 2.06
CA LEU A 85 10.85 16.85 2.23
C LEU A 85 12.01 16.72 1.24
N SER A 86 13.11 16.09 1.66
CA SER A 86 14.13 15.64 0.72
C SER A 86 13.62 14.41 -0.05
N THR A 87 14.14 14.16 -1.25
CA THR A 87 13.84 12.95 -2.03
C THR A 87 14.13 11.67 -1.23
N GLY A 88 15.24 11.63 -0.48
CA GLY A 88 15.58 10.50 0.37
C GLY A 88 14.54 10.26 1.48
N THR A 89 14.03 11.34 2.09
CA THR A 89 12.97 11.26 3.10
C THR A 89 11.66 10.75 2.52
N VAL A 90 11.30 11.19 1.31
CA VAL A 90 10.09 10.72 0.59
C VAL A 90 10.19 9.22 0.30
N LEU A 91 11.32 8.76 -0.24
CA LEU A 91 11.53 7.34 -0.53
C LEU A 91 11.53 6.50 0.75
N ALA A 92 12.23 6.93 1.80
CA ALA A 92 12.22 6.26 3.09
C ALA A 92 10.81 6.17 3.70
N ALA A 93 9.99 7.22 3.54
CA ALA A 93 8.60 7.22 3.96
C ALA A 93 7.76 6.18 3.20
N PHE A 94 7.96 6.00 1.90
CA PHE A 94 7.26 4.97 1.14
C PHE A 94 7.72 3.56 1.51
N VAL A 95 9.03 3.34 1.70
CA VAL A 95 9.56 2.04 2.14
C VAL A 95 8.96 1.64 3.48
N GLU A 96 8.95 2.56 4.44
CA GLU A 96 8.38 2.28 5.75
C GLU A 96 6.87 2.02 5.67
N GLY A 97 6.15 2.81 4.87
CA GLY A 97 4.74 2.56 4.64
C GLY A 97 4.46 1.22 3.97
N ALA A 98 5.34 0.77 3.07
CA ALA A 98 5.20 -0.52 2.42
C ALA A 98 5.34 -1.67 3.43
N ARG A 99 6.28 -1.58 4.39
CA ARG A 99 6.43 -2.57 5.46
C ARG A 99 5.16 -2.68 6.30
N VAL A 100 4.66 -1.54 6.78
CA VAL A 100 3.42 -1.47 7.58
C VAL A 100 2.25 -2.12 6.85
N ARG A 101 2.07 -1.81 5.55
CA ARG A 101 0.97 -2.40 4.76
C ARG A 101 1.16 -3.89 4.48
N ALA A 102 2.40 -4.35 4.30
CA ALA A 102 2.67 -5.78 4.11
C ALA A 102 2.21 -6.59 5.33
N ASP A 103 2.49 -6.10 6.53
CA ASP A 103 2.05 -6.75 7.78
C ASP A 103 0.52 -6.79 7.87
N VAL A 104 -0.15 -5.66 7.61
CA VAL A 104 -1.62 -5.59 7.63
C VAL A 104 -2.26 -6.52 6.59
N LEU A 105 -1.67 -6.63 5.39
CA LEU A 105 -2.15 -7.55 4.36
C LEU A 105 -2.04 -9.01 4.80
N LEU A 106 -0.99 -9.39 5.52
CA LEU A 106 -0.85 -10.74 6.08
C LEU A 106 -1.93 -11.02 7.14
N GLU A 107 -2.16 -10.08 8.04
CA GLU A 107 -3.19 -10.21 9.08
C GLU A 107 -4.61 -10.29 8.48
N LEU A 108 -4.88 -9.53 7.42
CA LEU A 108 -6.15 -9.59 6.69
C LEU A 108 -6.29 -10.89 5.89
N ALA A 109 -5.21 -11.41 5.31
CA ALA A 109 -5.21 -12.69 4.60
C ALA A 109 -5.58 -13.84 5.54
N GLU A 110 -4.96 -13.88 6.73
CA GLU A 110 -5.29 -14.88 7.74
C GLU A 110 -6.75 -14.78 8.20
N ALA A 111 -7.27 -13.55 8.40
CA ALA A 111 -8.67 -13.35 8.76
C ALA A 111 -9.66 -13.75 7.63
N ALA A 112 -9.29 -13.51 6.38
CA ALA A 112 -10.13 -13.77 5.21
C ALA A 112 -10.11 -15.23 4.74
N GLY A 113 -9.00 -15.95 4.88
CA GLY A 113 -8.84 -17.29 4.30
C GLY A 113 -8.00 -18.25 5.12
N GLY A 114 -7.66 -17.90 6.36
CA GLY A 114 -6.84 -18.72 7.24
C GLY A 114 -5.38 -18.82 6.78
N THR A 115 -4.66 -19.79 7.33
CA THR A 115 -3.22 -19.97 7.13
C THR A 115 -2.82 -20.17 5.68
N GLU A 116 -3.62 -20.89 4.89
CA GLU A 116 -3.32 -21.16 3.47
C GLU A 116 -3.25 -19.85 2.66
N LEU A 117 -4.26 -18.99 2.80
CA LEU A 117 -4.26 -17.68 2.15
C LEU A 117 -3.15 -16.78 2.69
N GLY A 118 -2.87 -16.85 4.00
CA GLY A 118 -1.75 -16.15 4.62
C GLY A 118 -0.40 -16.49 3.99
N GLU A 119 -0.14 -17.78 3.74
CA GLU A 119 1.10 -18.24 3.09
C GLU A 119 1.17 -17.86 1.61
N GLU A 120 0.06 -17.91 0.87
CA GLU A 120 0.01 -17.42 -0.50
C GLU A 120 0.34 -15.93 -0.59
N VAL A 121 -0.25 -15.11 0.29
CA VAL A 121 0.03 -13.67 0.36
C VAL A 121 1.46 -13.42 0.80
N ARG A 122 1.98 -14.18 1.77
CA ARG A 122 3.38 -14.11 2.17
C ARG A 122 4.32 -14.37 1.00
N ALA A 123 4.05 -15.40 0.19
CA ALA A 123 4.85 -15.71 -0.99
C ALA A 123 4.88 -14.54 -2.00
N LEU A 124 3.74 -13.87 -2.23
CA LEU A 124 3.67 -12.69 -3.10
C LEU A 124 4.54 -11.53 -2.56
N LEU A 125 4.47 -11.27 -1.26
CA LEU A 125 5.19 -10.15 -0.62
C LEU A 125 6.70 -10.41 -0.55
N VAL A 126 7.11 -11.64 -0.26
CA VAL A 126 8.53 -12.05 -0.22
C VAL A 126 9.17 -12.02 -1.62
N ALA A 127 8.41 -12.26 -2.68
CA ALA A 127 8.92 -12.19 -4.05
C ALA A 127 9.29 -10.76 -4.48
N ALA A 128 8.77 -9.73 -3.81
CA ALA A 128 9.06 -8.33 -4.10
C ALA A 128 9.15 -7.49 -2.81
N PRO A 129 10.17 -7.75 -1.96
CA PRO A 129 10.28 -7.07 -0.67
C PRO A 129 10.57 -5.57 -0.85
N PRO A 130 10.20 -4.72 0.11
CA PRO A 130 10.62 -3.32 0.12
C PRO A 130 12.16 -3.23 0.03
N PRO A 131 12.72 -2.23 -0.68
CA PRO A 131 14.17 -2.06 -0.72
C PRO A 131 14.73 -1.81 0.69
N VAL A 132 15.92 -2.35 0.95
CA VAL A 132 16.57 -2.24 2.27
C VAL A 132 16.95 -0.79 2.57
N ASP A 133 17.41 -0.07 1.55
CA ASP A 133 17.79 1.34 1.62
C ASP A 133 17.13 2.11 0.45
N ALA A 134 16.67 3.32 0.73
CA ALA A 134 16.10 4.24 -0.24
C ALA A 134 17.16 4.92 -1.13
N GLY A 135 18.43 4.94 -0.71
CA GLY A 135 19.54 5.61 -1.39
C GLY A 135 20.25 4.77 -2.47
N VAL A 136 19.94 3.48 -2.60
CA VAL A 136 20.63 2.62 -3.57
C VAL A 136 20.09 2.78 -5.00
N PRO A 137 20.93 2.64 -6.02
CA PRO A 137 20.48 2.56 -7.41
C PRO A 137 19.39 1.49 -7.58
N GLY A 138 18.29 1.84 -8.25
CA GLY A 138 17.16 0.93 -8.46
C GLY A 138 16.15 0.84 -7.31
N ALA A 139 16.34 1.58 -6.20
CA ALA A 139 15.38 1.58 -5.08
C ALA A 139 13.95 1.95 -5.52
N ALA A 140 13.81 2.90 -6.46
CA ALA A 140 12.51 3.29 -7.01
C ALA A 140 11.82 2.14 -7.79
N ASP A 141 12.57 1.37 -8.58
CA ASP A 141 12.04 0.21 -9.30
C ASP A 141 11.66 -0.94 -8.36
N ALA A 142 12.50 -1.22 -7.37
CA ALA A 142 12.20 -2.20 -6.33
C ALA A 142 10.92 -1.81 -5.58
N LEU A 143 10.78 -0.53 -5.19
CA LEU A 143 9.60 -0.03 -4.52
C LEU A 143 8.33 -0.14 -5.38
N ARG A 144 8.42 0.13 -6.69
CA ARG A 144 7.31 -0.13 -7.63
C ARG A 144 6.91 -1.59 -7.64
N ALA A 145 7.88 -2.51 -7.69
CA ALA A 145 7.61 -3.94 -7.65
C ALA A 145 6.95 -4.37 -6.33
N THR A 146 7.39 -3.81 -5.20
CA THR A 146 6.77 -4.04 -3.88
C THR A 146 5.31 -3.63 -3.87
N TYR A 147 4.97 -2.43 -4.33
CA TYR A 147 3.58 -1.97 -4.35
C TYR A 147 2.71 -2.80 -5.29
N ALA A 148 3.24 -3.18 -6.45
CA ALA A 148 2.53 -4.08 -7.36
C ALA A 148 2.26 -5.45 -6.72
N ALA A 149 3.17 -5.96 -5.88
CA ALA A 149 2.94 -7.19 -5.12
C ALA A 149 1.85 -7.02 -4.05
N GLN A 150 1.83 -5.87 -3.35
CA GLN A 150 0.78 -5.54 -2.40
C GLN A 150 -0.60 -5.42 -3.06
N GLU A 151 -0.68 -4.80 -4.24
CA GLU A 151 -1.91 -4.74 -5.03
C GLU A 151 -2.40 -6.14 -5.43
N ARG A 152 -1.50 -7.02 -5.91
CA ARG A 152 -1.85 -8.42 -6.22
C ARG A 152 -2.31 -9.18 -4.98
N ALA A 153 -1.66 -8.97 -3.83
CA ALA A 153 -2.08 -9.56 -2.56
C ALA A 153 -3.49 -9.10 -2.16
N ALA A 154 -3.79 -7.80 -2.27
CA ALA A 154 -5.12 -7.27 -1.96
C ALA A 154 -6.20 -7.89 -2.85
N VAL A 155 -5.96 -8.02 -4.16
CA VAL A 155 -6.88 -8.69 -5.10
C VAL A 155 -7.06 -10.16 -4.72
N ARG A 156 -5.98 -10.87 -4.38
CA ARG A 156 -6.04 -12.29 -3.97
C ARG A 156 -6.86 -12.50 -2.69
N ILE A 157 -6.73 -11.60 -1.72
CA ILE A 157 -7.51 -11.62 -0.48
C ILE A 157 -8.99 -11.34 -0.79
N ALA A 158 -9.27 -10.35 -1.63
CA ALA A 158 -10.63 -10.02 -2.04
C ALA A 158 -11.32 -11.19 -2.75
N ALA A 159 -10.63 -11.86 -3.68
CA ALA A 159 -11.13 -13.06 -4.34
C ALA A 159 -11.44 -14.21 -3.36
N ALA A 160 -10.65 -14.35 -2.28
CA ALA A 160 -10.93 -15.34 -1.25
C ALA A 160 -12.20 -15.02 -0.46
N LEU A 161 -12.50 -13.73 -0.23
CA LEU A 161 -13.73 -13.30 0.43
C LEU A 161 -14.97 -13.61 -0.41
N ASP A 162 -14.86 -13.55 -1.74
CA ASP A 162 -15.95 -13.91 -2.66
C ASP A 162 -16.28 -15.41 -2.66
N ALA A 163 -15.32 -16.27 -2.30
CA ALA A 163 -15.47 -17.71 -2.28
C ALA A 163 -16.05 -18.26 -0.97
N ARG A 164 -16.41 -17.39 -0.03
CA ARG A 164 -16.95 -17.74 1.30
C ARG A 164 -18.47 -17.91 1.32
#